data_AF-A0A955KD35-F1
#
_entry.id   AF-A0A955KD35-F1
#
_cell.length_a   1.000
_cell.length_b   1.000
_cell.length_c   1.000
_cell.angle_alpha   90.00
_cell.angle_beta   90.00
_cell.angle_gamma   90.00
#
_symmetry.space_group_name_H-M   'P 1'
#
loop_
_entity.id
_entity.type
_entity.pdbx_description
1 polymer ?
#
loop_
_entity_poly.entity_id
_entity_poly.type
_entity_poly.pdbx_seq_one_letter_code
_entity_poly.pdbx_strand_id
1 'polypeptide(L)' 'MSMESEKPIAGLVQALAHIESVRAELHTYGNNDSEFHELDKIKEAVEKGIMQPIEGVARANQIFDRKMER' A
#
# COMPACT_ATOMS: atom_id res chain seq x y z
N MET A 1 -1.46 28.89 -21.35
CA MET A 1 -1.11 28.20 -20.10
C MET A 1 -1.49 26.74 -20.30
N SER A 2 -0.52 25.88 -20.59
CA SER A 2 -0.79 24.46 -20.80
C SER A 2 -0.81 23.79 -19.44
N MET A 3 -1.98 23.30 -19.04
CA MET A 3 -2.09 22.36 -17.92
C MET A 3 -1.47 21.07 -18.41
N GLU A 4 -0.18 20.87 -18.17
CA GLU A 4 0.43 19.56 -18.33
C GLU A 4 -0.20 18.65 -17.28
N SER A 5 -1.08 17.76 -17.72
CA SER A 5 -1.62 16.70 -16.88
C SER A 5 -0.43 15.93 -16.30
N GLU A 6 -0.21 16.09 -15.00
CA GLU A 6 0.71 15.28 -14.22
C GLU A 6 0.26 13.82 -14.37
N LYS A 7 0.89 13.11 -15.32
CA LYS A 7 0.73 11.66 -15.41
C LYS A 7 1.17 11.13 -14.05
N PRO A 8 0.34 10.33 -13.37
CA PRO A 8 0.75 9.79 -12.09
C PRO A 8 2.07 9.03 -12.27
N ILE A 9 3.00 9.26 -11.36
CA ILE A 9 4.31 8.60 -11.37
C ILE A 9 4.04 7.10 -11.45
N ALA A 10 4.49 6.42 -12.51
CA ALA A 10 4.17 5.00 -12.73
C ALA A 10 4.47 4.13 -11.49
N GLY A 11 5.53 4.47 -10.74
CA GLY A 11 5.87 3.83 -9.47
C GLY A 11 4.88 4.08 -8.32
N LEU A 12 4.21 5.23 -8.28
CA LEU A 12 3.15 5.52 -7.31
C LEU A 12 1.92 4.64 -7.55
N VAL A 13 1.44 4.56 -8.80
CA VAL A 13 0.28 3.74 -9.15
C VAL A 13 0.54 2.26 -8.86
N GLN A 14 1.73 1.77 -9.22
CA GLN A 14 2.14 0.40 -8.95
C GLN A 14 2.22 0.10 -7.45
N ALA A 15 2.77 1.01 -6.65
CA ALA A 15 2.86 0.83 -5.20
C ALA A 15 1.47 0.77 -4.55
N LEU A 16 0.56 1.69 -4.91
CA LEU A 16 -0.80 1.69 -4.38
C LEU A 16 -1.57 0.42 -4.77
N ALA A 17 -1.43 -0.02 -6.02
CA ALA A 17 -2.03 -1.28 -6.47
C ALA A 17 -1.48 -2.49 -5.69
N HIS A 18 -0.18 -2.52 -5.40
CA HIS A 18 0.43 -3.59 -4.62
C HIS A 18 -0.07 -3.60 -3.17
N ILE A 19 -0.15 -2.44 -2.51
CA ILE A 19 -0.70 -2.31 -1.15
C ILE A 19 -2.14 -2.84 -1.09
N GLU A 20 -2.97 -2.53 -2.10
CA GLU A 20 -4.33 -3.06 -2.21
C GLU A 20 -4.38 -4.57 -2.49
N SER A 21 -3.43 -5.12 -3.26
CA SER A 21 -3.31 -6.58 -3.45
C SER A 21 -3.09 -7.27 -2.11
N VAL A 22 -2.13 -6.78 -1.31
CA VAL A 22 -1.85 -7.32 0.02
C VAL A 22 -3.09 -7.27 0.92
N ARG A 23 -3.84 -6.16 0.89
CA ARG A 23 -5.11 -6.04 1.62
C ARG A 23 -6.12 -7.11 1.19
N ALA A 24 -6.28 -7.32 -0.11
CA ALA A 24 -7.20 -8.32 -0.65
C ALA A 24 -6.79 -9.75 -0.26
N GLU A 25 -5.49 -10.05 -0.29
CA GLU A 25 -4.96 -11.34 0.14
C GLU A 25 -5.24 -11.58 1.63
N LEU A 26 -4.95 -10.61 2.50
CA LEU A 26 -5.27 -10.68 3.94
C LEU A 26 -6.75 -10.92 4.22
N HIS A 27 -7.65 -10.39 3.40
CA HIS A 27 -9.10 -10.60 3.54
C HIS A 27 -9.51 -12.08 3.43
N THR A 28 -8.64 -12.93 2.89
CA THR A 28 -8.86 -14.39 2.84
C THR A 28 -8.46 -15.12 4.13
N TYR A 29 -7.70 -14.48 5.03
CA TYR A 29 -7.08 -15.08 6.22
C TYR A 29 -7.77 -14.73 7.55
N GLY A 30 -9.09 -14.60 7.56
CA GLY A 30 -9.88 -14.35 8.78
C GLY A 30 -9.83 -12.89 9.24
N ASN A 31 -9.87 -12.65 10.56
CA ASN A 31 -9.83 -11.29 11.09
C ASN A 31 -8.41 -10.69 10.98
N ASN A 32 -8.34 -9.52 10.33
CA ASN A 32 -7.11 -8.76 10.05
C ASN A 32 -7.32 -7.25 10.28
N ASP A 33 -8.19 -6.87 11.22
CA ASP A 33 -8.52 -5.46 11.49
C ASP A 33 -7.28 -4.59 11.78
N SER A 34 -6.28 -5.14 12.50
CA SER A 34 -5.03 -4.42 12.80
C SER A 34 -4.19 -4.21 11.54
N GLU A 35 -4.03 -5.27 10.74
CA GLU A 35 -3.25 -5.25 9.51
C GLU A 35 -3.90 -4.32 8.47
N PHE A 36 -5.23 -4.32 8.36
CA PHE A 36 -5.96 -3.40 7.49
C PHE A 36 -5.75 -1.94 7.90
N HIS A 37 -5.80 -1.64 9.20
CA HIS A 37 -5.55 -0.29 9.70
C HIS A 37 -4.11 0.16 9.41
N GLU A 38 -3.13 -0.73 9.53
CA GLU A 38 -1.74 -0.44 9.17
C GLU A 38 -1.59 -0.19 7.66
N LEU A 39 -2.22 -1.02 6.81
CA LEU A 39 -2.20 -0.86 5.36
C LEU A 39 -2.88 0.45 4.91
N ASP A 40 -4.00 0.83 5.53
CA ASP A 40 -4.69 2.09 5.23
C ASP A 40 -3.81 3.30 5.52
N LYS A 41 -3.06 3.28 6.65
CA LYS A 41 -2.09 4.34 6.97
C LYS A 41 -0.91 4.38 5.99
N ILE A 42 -0.41 3.23 5.56
CA ILE A 42 0.68 3.16 4.58
C ILE A 42 0.22 3.73 3.24
N LYS A 43 -0.97 3.31 2.78
CA LYS A 43 -1.57 3.81 1.55
C LYS A 43 -1.73 5.33 1.59
N GLU A 44 -2.32 5.86 2.66
CA GLU A 44 -2.52 7.30 2.84
C GLU A 44 -1.19 8.06 2.84
N ALA A 45 -0.15 7.53 3.51
CA ALA A 45 1.16 8.15 3.54
C ALA A 45 1.84 8.18 2.15
N VAL A 46 1.67 7.11 1.35
CA VAL A 46 2.17 7.03 -0.02
C VAL A 46 1.39 7.98 -0.95
N GLU A 47 0.06 8.03 -0.84
CA GLU A 47 -0.80 8.93 -1.61
C GLU A 47 -0.48 10.41 -1.35
N LYS A 48 -0.18 10.75 -0.08
CA LYS A 48 0.21 12.12 0.32
C LYS A 48 1.67 12.46 0.01
N GLY A 49 2.46 11.51 -0.51
CA GLY A 49 3.89 11.69 -0.76
C GLY A 49 4.74 11.83 0.51
N ILE A 50 4.18 11.50 1.69
CA ILE A 50 4.90 11.47 2.97
C ILE A 50 5.85 10.26 3.01
N MET A 51 5.41 9.14 2.42
CA MET A 51 6.17 7.90 2.31
C MET A 51 6.54 7.64 0.85
N GLN A 52 7.77 7.20 0.60
CA GLN A 52 8.19 6.82 -0.73
C GLN A 52 7.43 5.56 -1.19
N PRO A 53 7.02 5.46 -2.47
CA PRO A 53 6.27 4.30 -2.98
C PRO A 53 6.93 2.95 -2.68
N ILE A 54 8.26 2.86 -2.84
CA ILE A 54 9.02 1.63 -2.56
C ILE A 54 9.02 1.24 -1.08
N GLU A 55 9.02 2.23 -0.18
CA GLU A 55 8.94 1.99 1.26
C GLU A 55 7.53 1.49 1.63
N GLY A 56 6.48 2.05 1.01
CA GLY A 56 5.10 1.60 1.20
C GLY A 56 4.91 0.14 0.81
N VAL A 57 5.46 -0.28 -0.34
CA VAL A 57 5.46 -1.68 -0.77
C VAL A 57 6.19 -2.57 0.22
N ALA A 58 7.38 -2.17 0.67
CA ALA A 58 8.17 -2.96 1.62
C ALA A 58 7.42 -3.17 2.95
N ARG A 59 6.78 -2.11 3.49
CA ARG A 59 6.01 -2.20 4.74
C ARG A 59 4.74 -3.04 4.57
N ALA A 60 4.05 -2.94 3.42
CA ALA A 60 2.90 -3.79 3.13
C ALA A 60 3.28 -5.28 3.12
N ASN A 61 4.40 -5.63 2.47
CA ASN A 61 4.90 -7.01 2.49
C ASN A 61 5.26 -7.48 3.90
N GLN A 62 5.89 -6.64 4.72
CA GLN A 62 6.17 -6.99 6.13
C GLN A 62 4.90 -7.29 6.93
N ILE A 63 3.81 -6.55 6.70
CA ILE A 63 2.52 -6.82 7.35
C ILE A 63 2.01 -8.20 6.93
N PHE A 64 2.08 -8.51 5.63
CA PHE A 64 1.67 -9.80 5.10
C PHE A 64 2.51 -10.95 5.67
N ASP A 65 3.83 -10.84 5.64
CA ASP A 65 4.76 -11.86 6.15
C ASP A 65 4.50 -12.16 7.63
N ARG A 66 4.35 -11.11 8.47
CA ARG A 66 4.00 -11.28 9.90
C ARG A 66 2.68 -12.02 10.11
N LYS A 67 1.72 -11.89 9.20
CA LYS A 67 0.45 -12.61 9.27
C LYS A 67 0.62 -14.08 8.88
N MET A 68 1.45 -14.37 7.89
CA MET A 68 1.65 -15.72 7.35
C MET A 68 2.57 -16.59 8.22
N GLU A 69 3.42 -15.98 9.06
CA GLU A 69 4.29 -16.70 10.01
C GLU A 69 3.60 -17.15 11.31
N ARG A 70 2.27 -17.00 11.42
CA ARG A 70 1.46 -17.46 12.56
C ARG A 70 0.53 -18.61 12.19
#